data_AF-A0A381SGV8-F1
#
_entry.id   AF-A0A381SGV8-F1
#
_cell.length_a   1.000
_cell.length_b   1.000
_cell.length_c   1.000
_cell.angle_alpha   90.00
_cell.angle_beta   90.00
_cell.angle_gamma   90.00
#
_symmetry.space_group_name_H-M   'P 1'
#
loop_
_entity.id
_entity.type
_entity.pdbx_description
1 polymer ?
#
loop_
_entity_poly.entity_id
_entity_poly.type
_entity_poly.pdbx_seq_one_letter_code
_entity_poly.pdbx_strand_id
1 'polypeptide(L)' 'MAYGDFVCTSANDGTHYFRPVTARAHTFWQDKGFNKLVIDNNEDYYIVKSVDSQKICNEIRKNNMDFTS' A
#
# COMPACT_ATOMS: atom_id res chain seq x y z
N MET A 1 -16.74 -11.62 -5.70
CA MET A 1 -15.78 -10.51 -5.83
C MET A 1 -14.58 -10.82 -4.97
N ALA A 2 -13.41 -11.07 -5.55
CA ALA A 2 -12.17 -11.08 -4.76
C ALA A 2 -11.82 -9.62 -4.48
N TYR A 3 -12.14 -9.14 -3.28
CA TYR A 3 -11.62 -7.88 -2.79
C TYR A 3 -10.15 -8.13 -2.46
N GLY A 4 -9.24 -7.51 -3.21
CA GLY A 4 -7.82 -7.53 -2.91
C GLY A 4 -7.54 -6.92 -1.54
N ASP A 5 -6.44 -7.34 -0.94
CA ASP A 5 -6.00 -6.90 0.39
C ASP A 5 -5.59 -5.42 0.40
N PHE A 6 -5.06 -4.91 -0.71
CA PHE A 6 -4.62 -3.53 -0.87
C PHE A 6 -5.22 -2.86 -2.12
N VAL A 7 -5.59 -1.60 -2.02
CA VAL A 7 -5.77 -0.72 -3.20
C VAL A 7 -4.45 -0.02 -3.44
N CYS A 8 -3.99 -0.02 -4.69
CA CYS A 8 -2.81 0.72 -5.12
C CYS A 8 -3.18 1.61 -6.31
N THR A 9 -2.98 2.91 -6.16
CA THR A 9 -3.24 3.90 -7.21
C THR A 9 -2.00 4.76 -7.39
N SER A 10 -1.50 4.88 -8.61
CA SER A 10 -0.38 5.76 -8.91
C SER A 10 -0.87 7.18 -9.20
N ALA A 11 -0.25 8.17 -8.55
CA ALA A 11 -0.39 9.57 -8.96
C ALA A 11 0.61 9.85 -10.08
N ASN A 12 0.23 10.67 -11.06
CA ASN A 12 1.14 11.13 -12.12
C ASN A 12 2.24 12.10 -11.61
N ASP A 13 2.32 12.30 -10.29
CA ASP A 13 3.25 13.21 -9.60
C ASP A 13 4.47 12.46 -9.00
N GLY A 14 4.64 11.17 -9.31
CA GLY A 14 5.73 10.37 -8.75
C GLY A 14 5.46 9.85 -7.34
N THR A 15 4.18 9.78 -6.95
CA THR A 15 3.70 9.18 -5.69
C THR A 15 2.73 8.05 -5.96
N HIS A 16 2.58 7.15 -4.99
CA HIS A 16 1.60 6.08 -5.02
C HIS A 16 0.75 6.13 -3.75
N TYR A 17 -0.54 5.92 -3.94
CA TYR A 17 -1.55 5.81 -2.91
C TYR A 17 -1.79 4.34 -2.60
N PHE A 18 -1.54 3.96 -1.35
CA PHE A 18 -1.84 2.63 -0.84
C PHE A 18 -2.96 2.72 0.17
N ARG A 19 -3.94 1.83 0.05
CA ARG A 19 -5.00 1.67 1.04
C ARG A 19 -5.17 0.20 1.39
N PRO A 20 -4.82 -0.24 2.61
CA PRO A 20 -5.22 -1.55 3.09
C PRO A 20 -6.75 -1.62 3.18
N VAL A 21 -7.33 -2.72 2.70
CA VAL A 21 -8.78 -2.97 2.69
C VAL A 21 -9.15 -4.02 3.74
N THR A 22 -8.30 -5.03 3.91
CA THR A 22 -8.55 -6.15 4.82
C THR A 22 -7.80 -5.97 6.14
N ALA A 23 -8.28 -6.60 7.22
CA ALA A 23 -7.62 -6.53 8.52
C ALA A 23 -6.15 -7.03 8.46
N ARG A 24 -5.88 -8.07 7.67
CA ARG A 24 -4.51 -8.58 7.45
C ARG A 24 -3.62 -7.57 6.74
N ALA A 25 -4.16 -6.79 5.80
CA ALA A 25 -3.42 -5.73 5.12
C ALA A 25 -3.05 -4.60 6.09
N HIS A 26 -3.99 -4.21 6.96
CA HIS A 26 -3.71 -3.22 8.02
C HIS A 26 -2.63 -3.70 8.98
N THR A 27 -2.73 -4.93 9.48
CA THR A 27 -1.72 -5.51 10.37
C THR A 27 -0.36 -5.59 9.67
N PHE A 28 -0.32 -6.07 8.43
CA PHE A 28 0.91 -6.17 7.65
C PHE A 28 1.59 -4.83 7.42
N TRP A 29 0.81 -3.80 7.10
CA TRP A 29 1.32 -2.45 6.87
C TRP A 29 2.01 -1.88 8.13
N GLN A 30 1.41 -2.10 9.29
CA GLN A 30 1.96 -1.70 10.57
C GLN A 30 3.18 -2.55 10.97
N ASP A 31 3.10 -3.87 10.81
CA ASP A 31 4.18 -4.82 11.13
C ASP A 31 5.46 -4.54 10.34
N LYS A 32 5.31 -4.28 9.02
CA LYS A 32 6.44 -3.90 8.15
C LYS A 32 6.94 -2.48 8.40
N GLY A 33 6.21 -1.67 9.16
CA GLY A 33 6.57 -0.30 9.47
C GLY A 33 6.55 0.62 8.24
N PHE A 34 5.67 0.34 7.27
CA PHE A 34 5.57 1.16 6.04
C PHE A 34 5.12 2.59 6.31
N ASN A 35 4.51 2.86 7.47
CA ASN A 35 4.22 4.21 7.96
C ASN A 35 5.45 5.13 7.94
N LYS A 36 6.68 4.60 8.02
CA LYS A 36 7.92 5.41 7.91
C LYS A 36 8.24 5.88 6.49
N LEU A 37 7.67 5.21 5.48
CA LEU A 37 7.82 5.54 4.05
C LEU A 37 6.67 6.41 3.55
N VAL A 38 5.64 6.61 4.38
CA VAL A 38 4.51 7.48 4.10
C VAL A 38 4.98 8.93 4.22
N ILE A 39 4.91 9.64 3.09
CA ILE A 39 5.27 11.07 3.02
C ILE A 39 4.08 11.95 3.36
N ASP A 40 2.88 11.45 3.14
CA ASP A 40 1.63 12.14 3.38
C ASP A 40 0.51 11.10 3.55
N ASN A 41 -0.52 11.42 4.30
CA ASN A 41 -1.65 10.53 4.53
C ASN A 41 -2.96 11.30 4.43
N ASN A 42 -3.83 10.86 3.53
CA ASN A 42 -5.20 11.33 3.47
C ASN A 42 -6.12 10.42 4.30
N GLU A 43 -7.39 10.80 4.42
CA GLU A 43 -8.39 10.10 5.23
C GLU A 43 -8.54 8.61 4.85
N ASP A 44 -8.31 8.26 3.58
CA ASP A 44 -8.42 6.89 3.06
C ASP A 44 -7.11 6.27 2.52
N TYR A 45 -6.06 7.06 2.27
CA TYR A 45 -4.87 6.60 1.53
C TYR A 45 -3.55 7.03 2.17
N TYR A 46 -2.60 6.09 2.19
CA TYR A 46 -1.20 6.34 2.50
C TYR A 46 -0.44 6.71 1.23
N ILE A 47 0.13 7.92 1.21
CA ILE A 47 0.89 8.44 0.08
C ILE A 47 2.36 8.11 0.32
N VAL A 48 2.96 7.37 -0.61
CA VAL A 48 4.39 7.03 -0.60
C VAL A 48 5.05 7.48 -1.89
N LYS A 49 6.37 7.67 -1.89
CA LYS A 49 7.11 7.97 -3.11
C LYS A 49 7.13 6.76 -4.03
N SER A 50 7.15 6.98 -5.35
CA SER A 50 7.26 5.89 -6.33
C SER A 50 8.50 5.02 -6.13
N VAL A 51 9.61 5.58 -5.65
CA VAL A 51 10.84 4.81 -5.34
C VAL A 51 10.63 3.75 -4.25
N ASP A 52 9.78 4.05 -3.27
CA ASP A 52 9.44 3.15 -2.17
C ASP A 52 8.25 2.24 -2.50
N SER A 53 7.36 2.70 -3.39
CA SER A 53 6.18 1.95 -3.84
C SER A 53 6.54 0.58 -4.41
N GLN A 54 7.65 0.48 -5.15
CA GLN A 54 8.08 -0.78 -5.75
C GLN A 54 8.52 -1.79 -4.70
N LYS A 55 9.14 -1.33 -3.61
CA LYS A 55 9.50 -2.16 -2.46
C LYS A 55 8.25 -2.66 -1.74
N ILE A 56 7.29 -1.77 -1.50
CA ILE A 56 6.02 -2.10 -0.85
C ILE A 56 5.23 -3.13 -1.68
N CYS A 57 5.09 -2.91 -3.00
CA CYS A 57 4.43 -3.84 -3.90
C CYS A 57 5.07 -5.24 -3.91
N ASN A 58 6.40 -5.31 -3.91
CA ASN A 58 7.10 -6.58 -3.83
C ASN A 58 6.88 -7.30 -2.49
N GLU A 59 6.90 -6.57 -1.37
CA GLU A 59 6.61 -7.15 -0.06
C GLU A 59 5.17 -7.66 0.04
N ILE A 60 4.19 -6.92 -0.47
CA ILE A 60 2.78 -7.36 -0.50
C ILE A 60 2.64 -8.66 -1.31
N ARG A 61 3.21 -8.72 -2.51
CA ARG A 61 3.18 -9.94 -3.35
C ARG A 61 3.89 -11.13 -2.69
N LYS A 62 5.04 -10.90 -2.05
CA LYS A 62 5.77 -11.96 -1.31
C LYS A 62 4.98 -12.51 -0.12
N ASN A 63 4.05 -11.75 0.45
CA ASN A 63 3.23 -12.16 1.58
C ASN A 63 1.85 -12.68 1.14
N ASN A 64 1.72 -13.09 -0.13
CA ASN A 64 0.49 -13.66 -0.69
C ASN A 64 -0.73 -12.76 -0.47
N MET A 65 -0.53 -11.44 -0.62
CA MET A 65 -1.55 -10.41 -0.56
C MET A 65 -1.77 -9.86 -1.96
N ASP A 66 -3.05 -9.60 -2.28
CA ASP A 66 -3.46 -9.16 -3.60
C ASP A 66 -3.83 -7.68 -3.63
N PHE A 67 -3.76 -7.09 -4.82
CA PHE A 67 -4.22 -5.73 -5.05
C PHE A 67 -5.63 -5.73 -5.67
N THR A 68 -6.53 -4.91 -5.13
CA THR A 68 -7.77 -4.53 -5.82
C THR A 68 -7.41 -3.47 -6.84
N SER A 69 -7.79 -3.74 -8.10
CA SER A 69 -7.76 -2.79 -9.21
C SER A 69 -8.97 -1.85 -9.17
#